data_AF-A0A3M1GCZ8-F1
#
_entry.id   AF-A0A3M1GCZ8-F1
#
_cell.length_a   1.000
_cell.length_b   1.000
_cell.length_c   1.000
_cell.angle_alpha   90.00
_cell.angle_beta   90.00
_cell.angle_gamma   90.00
#
_symmetry.space_group_name_H-M   'P 1'
#
loop_
_entity.id
_entity.type
_entity.pdbx_description
1 polymer ?
#
loop_
_entity_poly.entity_id
_entity_poly.type
_entity_poly.pdbx_seq_one_letter_code
_entity_poly.pdbx_strand_id
1 'polypeptide(L)' 'MTYKRFEDLPVWQMAIELAQRVYSLTRNSVFKGFFSLKDQIERASLSVSNNIAEGFE' A
#
# COMPACT_ATOMS: atom_id res chain seq x y z
N MET A 1 -17.12 -3.99 -17.96
CA MET A 1 -16.06 -5.00 -17.86
C MET A 1 -16.24 -5.73 -16.55
N THR A 2 -16.18 -7.07 -16.57
CA THR A 2 -16.17 -7.87 -15.34
C THR A 2 -14.73 -8.21 -15.04
N TYR A 3 -14.20 -7.67 -13.95
CA TYR A 3 -12.88 -8.04 -13.44
C TYR A 3 -12.92 -9.49 -12.96
N LYS A 4 -11.87 -10.28 -13.22
CA LYS A 4 -11.84 -11.71 -12.86
C LYS A 4 -11.08 -11.95 -11.56
N ARG A 5 -10.18 -11.04 -11.21
CA ARG A 5 -9.38 -11.06 -9.99
C ARG A 5 -9.18 -9.64 -9.47
N PHE A 6 -8.87 -9.49 -8.19
CA PHE A 6 -8.66 -8.17 -7.60
C PHE A 6 -7.47 -7.45 -8.23
N GLU A 7 -6.47 -8.17 -8.75
CA GLU A 7 -5.32 -7.56 -9.42
C GLU A 7 -5.69 -6.88 -10.74
N ASP A 8 -6.83 -7.23 -11.34
CA ASP A 8 -7.35 -6.56 -12.54
C ASP A 8 -7.94 -5.17 -12.21
N LEU A 9 -8.23 -4.88 -10.93
CA LEU A 9 -8.81 -3.61 -10.52
C LEU A 9 -7.78 -2.48 -10.63
N PRO A 10 -8.05 -1.41 -11.40
CA PRO A 10 -7.17 -0.25 -11.45
C PRO A 10 -6.92 0.38 -10.08
N VAL A 11 -7.94 0.36 -9.20
CA VAL A 11 -7.81 0.89 -7.84
C VAL A 11 -6.89 0.05 -6.95
N TRP A 12 -6.85 -1.27 -7.13
CA TRP A 12 -5.90 -2.12 -6.42
C TRP A 12 -4.46 -1.85 -6.88
N GLN A 13 -4.26 -1.69 -8.19
CA GLN A 13 -2.95 -1.36 -8.77
C GLN A 13 -2.43 -0.01 -8.25
N MET A 14 -3.30 1.01 -8.19
CA MET A 14 -2.95 2.31 -7.60
C MET A 14 -2.62 2.22 -6.10
N ALA A 15 -3.32 1.34 -5.35
CA ALA A 15 -3.02 1.12 -3.94
C ALA A 15 -1.64 0.46 -3.73
N ILE A 16 -1.27 -0.49 -4.60
CA ILE A 16 0.08 -1.08 -4.59
C ILE A 16 1.14 -0.03 -4.93
N GLU A 17 0.90 0.82 -5.93
CA GLU A 17 1.81 1.91 -6.27
C GLU A 17 1.98 2.90 -5.10
N LEU A 18 0.88 3.23 -4.41
CA LEU A 18 0.91 4.05 -3.21
C LEU A 18 1.80 3.42 -2.12
N ALA A 19 1.61 2.13 -1.84
CA ALA A 19 2.44 1.42 -0.86
C ALA A 19 3.92 1.45 -1.27
N GLN A 20 4.26 1.14 -2.53
CA GLN A 20 5.64 1.20 -3.03
C GLN A 20 6.29 2.58 -2.86
N ARG A 21 5.54 3.66 -3.11
CA ARG A 21 6.00 5.04 -2.89
C ARG A 21 6.23 5.35 -1.42
N VAL A 22 5.35 4.89 -0.53
CA VAL A 22 5.51 5.04 0.93
C VAL A 22 6.74 4.29 1.41
N TYR A 23 6.92 3.02 1.04
CA TYR A 23 8.12 2.24 1.38
C TYR A 23 9.41 2.86 0.83
N SER A 24 9.35 3.51 -0.35
CA SER A 24 10.50 4.23 -0.92
C SER A 24 10.82 5.50 -0.12
N LEU A 25 9.80 6.25 0.28
CA LEU A 25 9.93 7.44 1.11
C LEU A 25 10.54 7.12 2.50
N THR A 26 10.04 6.07 3.16
CA THR A 26 10.46 5.67 4.51
C THR A 26 11.83 4.99 4.57
N ARG A 27 12.43 4.66 3.41
CA ARG A 27 13.84 4.25 3.30
C ARG A 27 14.80 5.43 3.33
N ASN A 28 14.33 6.66 3.14
CA ASN A 28 15.18 7.84 3.21
C ASN A 28 15.74 8.03 4.63
N SER A 29 17.00 8.50 4.72
CA SER A 29 17.66 8.85 5.98
C SER A 29 16.88 9.83 6.88
N VAL A 30 15.97 10.64 6.32
CA VAL A 30 15.07 11.52 7.10
C VAL A 30 14.17 10.73 8.05
N PHE A 31 13.84 9.47 7.74
CA PHE A 31 13.08 8.59 8.63
C PHE A 31 13.95 7.86 9.68
N LYS A 32 15.26 8.11 9.73
CA LYS A 32 16.15 7.53 10.74
C LYS A 32 15.74 8.03 12.12
N GLY A 33 15.37 7.11 13.01
CA GLY A 33 14.87 7.42 14.36
C GLY A 33 13.34 7.50 14.47
N PHE A 34 12.61 7.59 13.35
CA PHE A 34 11.14 7.61 13.32
C PHE A 34 10.54 6.21 13.15
N PHE A 35 10.98 5.23 13.94
CA PHE A 35 10.62 3.82 13.76
C PHE A 35 9.11 3.56 13.86
N SER A 36 8.44 4.17 14.83
CA SER A 36 6.97 4.01 15.01
C SER A 36 6.18 4.65 13.86
N LEU A 37 6.54 5.87 13.45
CA LEU A 37 5.88 6.54 12.33
C LEU A 37 6.09 5.78 11.01
N LYS A 38 7.31 5.28 10.78
CA LYS A 38 7.63 4.43 9.64
C LYS A 38 6.76 3.18 9.60
N ASP A 39 6.69 2.43 10.69
CA ASP A 39 5.87 1.21 10.77
C ASP A 39 4.40 1.51 10.51
N GLN A 40 3.86 2.54 11.15
CA GLN A 40 2.46 2.92 11.00
C GLN A 40 2.11 3.31 9.58
N ILE A 41 2.93 4.14 8.91
CA ILE A 41 2.61 4.60 7.55
C ILE A 41 2.81 3.50 6.51
N GLU A 42 3.83 2.65 6.66
CA GLU A 42 4.04 1.48 5.78
C GLU A 42 2.85 0.52 5.87
N ARG A 43 2.44 0.14 7.09
CA ARG A 43 1.30 -0.74 7.30
C ARG A 43 -0.02 -0.13 6.84
N ALA A 44 -0.27 1.14 7.13
CA ALA A 44 -1.47 1.83 6.68
C ALA A 44 -1.57 1.85 5.15
N SER A 45 -0.45 2.11 4.46
CA SER A 45 -0.42 2.11 2.99
C SER A 45 -0.70 0.74 2.39
N LEU A 46 -0.12 -0.34 2.94
CA LEU A 46 -0.35 -1.72 2.50
C LEU A 46 -1.78 -2.19 2.80
N SER A 47 -2.37 -1.69 3.88
CA SER A 47 -3.75 -2.01 4.27
C SER A 47 -4.75 -1.65 3.17
N VAL A 48 -4.50 -0.60 2.39
CA VAL A 48 -5.40 -0.18 1.29
C VAL A 48 -5.55 -1.29 0.25
N SER A 49 -4.44 -1.84 -0.26
CA SER A 49 -4.49 -2.93 -1.24
C SER A 49 -5.08 -4.21 -0.65
N ASN A 50 -4.83 -4.48 0.64
CA ASN A 50 -5.37 -5.66 1.32
C ASN A 50 -6.89 -5.57 1.47
N ASN A 51 -7.43 -4.42 1.89
CA ASN A 51 -8.88 -4.22 2.03
C ASN A 51 -9.59 -4.25 0.67
N ILE A 52 -8.95 -3.77 -0.40
CA ILE A 52 -9.50 -3.89 -1.76
C ILE A 52 -9.55 -5.36 -2.20
N ALA A 53 -8.50 -6.15 -1.91
CA ALA A 53 -8.48 -7.56 -2.23
C ALA A 53 -9.52 -8.35 -1.42
N GLU A 54 -9.62 -8.10 -0.11
CA GLU A 54 -10.60 -8.71 0.78
C GLU A 54 -12.04 -8.39 0.36
N GLY A 55 -12.33 -7.15 -0.05
CA GLY A 55 -13.67 -6.76 -0.53
C GLY A 55 -14.00 -7.23 -1.95
N PHE A 56 -13.05 -7.83 -2.67
CA PHE A 56 -13.28 -8.42 -4.00
C PHE A 56 -13.66 -9.92 -3.91
N GLU A 57 -13.35 -10.59 -2.80
CA GLU A 57 -13.87 -11.93 -2.48
C GLU A 57 -15.40 -11.91 -2.30
#